data_AF-A0A0R2LEF0-F1
#
_entry.id   AF-A0A0R2LEF0-F1
#
_cell.length_a   1.000
_cell.length_b   1.000
_cell.length_c   1.000
_cell.angle_alpha   90.00
_cell.angle_beta   90.00
_cell.angle_gamma   90.00
#
_symmetry.space_group_name_H-M   'P 1'
#
loop_
_entity.id
_entity.type
_entity.pdbx_description
1 polymer ?
#
loop_
_entity_poly.entity_id
_entity_poly.type
_entity_poly.pdbx_seq_one_letter_code
_entity_poly.pdbx_strand_id
1 'polypeptide(L)'
;MYNKSSINSKGGITMLKNVHGIVKVNQDSRYVVFLFDTYEVNRKMLQDKYVKGDTAWYTDAKASGEDGKEFYRIAEDGEWIEAEYVTYVDMKD
;
A
#
# COMPACT_ATOMS: atom_id res chain seq x y z
N MET A 1 15.42 2.52 -10.19
CA MET A 1 14.54 1.85 -9.19
C MET A 1 15.41 1.37 -8.04
N TYR A 2 15.16 1.84 -6.81
CA TYR A 2 15.83 1.36 -5.61
C TYR A 2 14.87 0.43 -4.86
N ASN A 3 15.33 -0.76 -4.47
CA ASN A 3 14.60 -1.69 -3.62
C ASN A 3 15.33 -1.77 -2.27
N LYS A 4 14.64 -1.44 -1.19
CA LYS A 4 15.17 -1.50 0.17
C LYS A 4 14.57 -2.72 0.85
N SER A 5 15.40 -3.69 1.20
CA SER A 5 15.00 -4.83 2.01
C SER A 5 15.66 -4.72 3.38
N SER A 6 14.91 -5.03 4.44
CA SER A 6 15.42 -5.16 5.81
C SER A 6 14.92 -6.43 6.45
N ILE A 7 15.79 -7.06 7.24
CA ILE A 7 15.51 -8.28 7.99
C ILE A 7 15.51 -7.90 9.46
N ASN A 8 14.45 -8.26 10.19
CA ASN A 8 14.39 -8.04 11.63
C ASN A 8 15.07 -9.18 12.41
N SER A 9 15.20 -9.01 13.73
CA SER A 9 15.84 -9.99 14.61
C SER A 9 15.12 -11.35 14.69
N LYS A 10 13.90 -11.46 14.15
CA LYS A 10 13.09 -12.70 14.10
C LYS A 10 13.03 -13.33 12.71
N GLY A 11 13.79 -12.80 11.74
CA GLY A 11 13.84 -13.31 10.37
C GLY A 11 12.68 -12.87 9.46
N GLY A 12 11.82 -11.97 9.93
CA GLY A 12 10.81 -11.31 9.10
C GLY A 12 11.47 -10.36 8.10
N ILE A 13 10.99 -10.37 6.85
CA ILE A 13 11.52 -9.54 5.77
C ILE A 13 10.52 -8.43 5.49
N THR A 14 10.94 -7.19 5.67
CA THR A 14 10.25 -6.04 5.05
C THR A 14 10.88 -5.74 3.70
N MET A 15 10.07 -5.39 2.72
CA MET A 15 10.53 -4.88 1.43
C MET A 15 9.83 -3.58 1.08
N LEU A 16 10.57 -2.62 0.55
CA LEU A 16 10.05 -1.35 0.03
C LEU A 16 10.67 -1.10 -1.34
N LYS A 17 9.80 -0.99 -2.35
CA LYS A 17 10.19 -0.80 -3.74
C LYS A 17 9.54 0.46 -4.30
N ASN A 18 10.35 1.32 -4.93
CA ASN A 18 9.82 2.41 -5.73
C ASN A 18 9.12 1.87 -6.97
N VAL A 19 7.89 2.30 -7.20
CA VAL A 19 7.07 1.98 -8.37
C VAL A 19 6.56 3.27 -9.01
N HIS A 20 5.95 3.15 -10.18
CA HIS A 20 5.27 4.27 -10.83
C HIS A 20 4.02 3.69 -11.48
N GLY A 21 2.87 3.89 -10.83
CA GLY A 21 1.66 3.20 -11.26
C GLY A 21 0.39 3.78 -10.69
N ILE A 22 -0.71 3.13 -11.02
CA ILE A 22 -2.04 3.41 -10.49
C ILE A 22 -2.51 2.19 -9.71
N VAL A 23 -3.09 2.41 -8.53
CA VAL A 23 -3.90 1.40 -7.84
C VAL A 23 -5.38 1.72 -8.04
N LYS A 24 -6.15 0.73 -8.50
CA LYS A 24 -7.60 0.83 -8.66
C LYS A 24 -8.28 0.05 -7.55
N VAL A 25 -9.12 0.70 -6.77
CA VAL A 25 -9.85 0.04 -5.67
C VAL A 25 -10.82 -0.98 -6.26
N ASN A 26 -10.72 -2.24 -5.83
CA ASN A 26 -11.47 -3.38 -6.40
C ASN A 26 -12.84 -3.61 -5.76
N GLN A 27 -13.28 -2.67 -4.91
CA GLN A 27 -14.59 -2.64 -4.28
C GLN A 27 -15.53 -1.71 -5.05
N ASP A 28 -16.84 -1.94 -4.97
CA ASP A 28 -17.83 -1.02 -5.56
C ASP A 28 -17.96 0.29 -4.75
N SER A 29 -18.44 1.35 -5.41
CA SER A 29 -18.55 2.71 -4.86
C SER A 29 -19.35 2.88 -3.56
N ARG A 30 -20.08 1.86 -3.08
CA ARG A 30 -20.77 1.87 -1.77
C ARG A 30 -19.84 1.55 -0.60
N TYR A 31 -18.67 0.97 -0.88
CA TYR A 31 -17.69 0.59 0.12
C TYR A 31 -16.54 1.60 0.19
N VAL A 32 -15.82 1.53 1.31
CA VAL A 32 -14.60 2.28 1.55
C VAL A 32 -13.48 1.33 1.95
N VAL A 33 -12.25 1.72 1.65
CA VAL A 33 -11.04 1.03 2.12
C VAL A 33 -10.26 2.01 2.97
N PHE A 34 -10.02 1.64 4.23
CA PHE A 34 -9.24 2.45 5.16
C PHE A 34 -7.75 2.41 4.82
N LEU A 35 -7.08 3.52 5.15
CA LEU A 35 -5.64 3.65 4.99
C LEU A 35 -4.93 3.35 6.31
N PHE A 36 -3.65 3.02 6.21
CA PHE A 36 -2.77 2.71 7.33
C PHE A 36 -1.59 3.70 7.38
N ASP A 37 -1.11 3.98 8.59
CA ASP A 37 0.04 4.88 8.82
C ASP A 37 1.39 4.28 8.39
N THR A 38 1.49 2.95 8.33
CA THR A 38 2.66 2.21 7.85
C THR A 38 2.26 0.86 7.25
N TYR A 39 3.16 0.23 6.50
CA TYR A 39 3.02 -1.15 6.03
C TYR A 39 3.54 -2.19 7.06
N GLU A 40 4.24 -1.73 8.09
CA GLU A 40 4.83 -2.58 9.14
C GLU A 40 3.76 -3.29 9.99
N VAL A 41 4.16 -4.30 10.76
CA VAL A 41 3.24 -5.15 11.54
C VAL A 41 2.47 -4.38 12.63
N ASN A 42 3.04 -3.28 13.12
CA ASN A 42 2.44 -2.40 14.14
C ASN A 42 1.54 -1.30 13.56
N ARG A 43 1.25 -1.35 12.25
CA ARG A 43 0.39 -0.39 11.55
C ARG A 43 -0.95 -0.18 12.23
N LYS A 44 -1.42 1.07 12.17
CA LYS A 44 -2.71 1.51 12.67
C LYS A 44 -3.59 1.93 11.50
N MET A 45 -4.83 1.48 11.56
CA MET A 45 -5.87 1.99 10.69
C MET A 45 -6.14 3.46 11.03
N LEU A 46 -6.09 4.32 10.03
CA LEU A 46 -6.40 5.75 10.13
C LEU A 46 -7.92 5.92 10.02
N GLN A 47 -8.60 6.11 11.16
CA GLN A 47 -10.07 6.08 11.23
C GLN A 47 -10.78 7.08 10.32
N ASP A 48 -10.17 8.24 10.07
CA ASP A 48 -10.73 9.30 9.23
C ASP A 48 -10.13 9.35 7.81
N LYS A 49 -9.27 8.37 7.45
CA LYS A 49 -8.61 8.32 6.13
C LYS A 49 -9.01 7.04 5.40
N TYR A 50 -9.78 7.23 4.34
CA TYR A 50 -10.25 6.15 3.49
C TYR A 50 -10.44 6.64 2.05
N VAL A 51 -10.47 5.68 1.13
CA VAL A 51 -10.82 5.91 -0.27
C VAL A 51 -12.08 5.13 -0.63
N LYS A 52 -12.88 5.64 -1.55
CA LYS A 52 -14.09 4.94 -2.02
C LYS A 52 -13.73 3.83 -3.01
N GLY A 53 -14.59 2.81 -3.09
CA GLY A 53 -14.60 1.88 -4.21
C GLY A 53 -14.72 2.58 -5.57
N ASP A 54 -14.34 1.88 -6.63
CA ASP A 54 -14.28 2.39 -8.02
C ASP A 54 -13.40 3.65 -8.22
N THR A 55 -12.56 4.00 -7.25
CA THR A 55 -11.56 5.09 -7.39
C THR A 55 -10.19 4.57 -7.78
N ALA A 56 -9.36 5.45 -8.32
CA ALA A 56 -8.00 5.15 -8.74
C ALA A 56 -7.04 6.19 -8.20
N TRP A 57 -5.87 5.73 -7.76
CA TRP A 57 -4.88 6.58 -7.08
C TRP A 57 -3.49 6.32 -7.64
N TYR A 58 -2.71 7.38 -7.75
CA TYR A 58 -1.29 7.26 -8.04
C TYR A 58 -0.57 6.53 -6.90
N THR A 59 0.41 5.71 -7.24
CA THR A 59 1.31 5.11 -6.28
C THR A 59 2.76 5.20 -6.75
N ASP A 60 3.64 5.50 -5.81
CA ASP A 60 5.08 5.59 -6.01
C ASP A 60 5.87 4.54 -5.22
N ALA A 61 5.19 3.75 -4.38
CA ALA A 61 5.83 2.74 -3.54
C ALA A 61 4.93 1.51 -3.35
N LYS A 62 5.55 0.33 -3.47
CA LYS A 62 5.01 -0.95 -3.04
C LYS A 62 5.82 -1.46 -1.86
N ALA A 63 5.17 -1.94 -0.81
CA ALA A 63 5.83 -2.50 0.36
C ALA A 63 5.25 -3.85 0.79
N SER A 64 6.07 -4.64 1.48
CA SER A 64 5.67 -5.88 2.15
C SER A 64 6.04 -5.77 3.62
N GLY A 65 5.07 -5.97 4.51
CA GLY A 65 5.28 -6.09 5.96
C GLY A 65 5.90 -7.45 6.32
N GLU A 66 6.45 -7.54 7.52
CA GLU A 66 7.07 -8.77 8.05
C GLU A 66 6.08 -9.93 8.19
N ASP A 67 4.79 -9.61 8.25
CA ASP A 67 3.67 -10.54 8.31
C ASP A 67 3.17 -10.97 6.92
N GLY A 68 3.88 -10.59 5.86
CA GLY A 68 3.59 -10.99 4.48
C GLY A 68 2.50 -10.20 3.78
N LYS A 69 1.85 -9.24 4.46
CA LYS A 69 0.87 -8.35 3.84
C LYS A 69 1.58 -7.34 2.94
N GLU A 70 1.00 -7.09 1.77
CA GLU A 70 1.51 -6.12 0.81
C GLU A 70 0.68 -4.84 0.81
N PHE A 71 1.32 -3.72 0.54
CA PHE A 71 0.72 -2.39 0.57
C PHE A 71 1.22 -1.51 -0.59
N TYR A 72 0.42 -0.51 -0.94
CA TYR A 72 0.77 0.58 -1.83
C TYR A 72 0.60 1.93 -1.14
N ARG A 73 1.55 2.84 -1.34
CA ARG A 73 1.42 4.22 -0.84
C ARG A 73 0.59 5.03 -1.82
N ILE A 74 -0.41 5.76 -1.34
CA ILE A 74 -1.32 6.54 -2.19
C ILE A 74 -1.48 8.01 -1.77
N ALA A 75 -0.86 8.41 -0.66
CA ALA A 75 -0.81 9.80 -0.22
C ALA A 75 0.63 10.23 0.07
N GLU A 76 0.93 11.51 -0.14
CA GLU A 76 2.25 12.10 0.08
C GLU A 76 2.70 11.98 1.55
N ASP A 77 1.76 11.98 2.49
CA ASP A 77 2.01 11.83 3.94
C ASP A 77 2.38 10.39 4.35
N GLY A 78 2.50 9.46 3.40
CA GLY A 78 2.87 8.08 3.70
C GLY A 78 1.70 7.20 4.10
N GLU A 79 0.49 7.47 3.62
CA GLU A 79 -0.68 6.63 3.88
C GLU A 79 -0.73 5.43 2.91
N TRP A 80 -0.99 4.24 3.46
CA TRP A 80 -0.89 2.95 2.77
C TRP A 80 -2.25 2.26 2.63
N ILE A 81 -2.50 1.69 1.46
CA ILE A 81 -3.65 0.81 1.19
C ILE A 81 -3.18 -0.63 1.04
N GLU A 82 -3.89 -1.58 1.64
CA GLU A 82 -3.54 -3.00 1.53
C GLU A 82 -3.80 -3.52 0.11
N ALA A 83 -2.84 -4.27 -0.44
CA ALA A 83 -2.83 -4.71 -1.83
C ALA A 83 -4.01 -5.62 -2.19
N GLU A 84 -4.61 -6.33 -1.21
CA GLU A 84 -5.78 -7.18 -1.44
C GLU A 84 -7.02 -6.41 -1.93
N TYR A 85 -7.12 -5.11 -1.64
CA TYR A 85 -8.24 -4.26 -2.03
C TYR A 85 -8.00 -3.45 -3.30
N VAL A 86 -6.88 -3.67 -4.00
CA VAL A 86 -6.54 -2.91 -5.20
C VAL A 86 -6.00 -3.78 -6.32
N THR A 87 -6.21 -3.32 -7.55
CA THR A 87 -5.46 -3.80 -8.72
C THR A 87 -4.39 -2.78 -9.08
N TYR A 88 -3.13 -3.20 -9.12
CA TYR A 88 -2.01 -2.36 -9.57
C TYR A 88 -1.88 -2.37 -11.09
N VAL A 89 -1.71 -1.19 -11.67
CA VAL A 89 -1.41 -0.96 -13.09
C VAL A 89 -0.09 -0.23 -13.18
N ASP A 90 0.91 -0.89 -13.77
CA ASP A 90 2.23 -0.31 -14.01
C ASP A 90 2.14 0.77 -15.10
N MET A 91 2.59 1.98 -14.82
CA MET A 91 2.61 3.09 -15.78
C MET A 91 3.99 3.22 -16.43
N LYS A 92 4.54 2.11 -16.91
CA LYS A 92 5.77 2.20 -17.70
C LYS A 92 5.48 2.99 -18.99
N ASP A 93 6.35 3.96 -19.28
CA ASP A 93 6.48 4.57 -20.60
C ASP A 93 6.88 3.53 -21.67
#